data_AF-A0AAV2HJ85-F1
#
_entry.id   AF-A0AAV2HJ85-F1
#
_cell.length_a   1.000
_cell.length_b   1.000
_cell.length_c   1.000
_cell.angle_alpha   90.00
_cell.angle_beta   90.00
_cell.angle_gamma   90.00
#
_symmetry.space_group_name_H-M   'P 1'
#
loop_
_entity.id
_entity.type
_entity.pdbx_description
1 polymer ?
#
loop_
_entity_poly.entity_id
_entity_poly.type
_entity_poly.pdbx_seq_one_letter_code
_entity_poly.pdbx_strand_id
1 'polypeptide(L)'
;MAAQIIGLNQMEAFPCAFNLKCAPPTRHHLQHMKHNLSTDKPTGKYYKIEETRNKNLLTWVEHLIEPLESLAKEINEEVLAATENYNIPSMANRVFILYREGNDIDAEEYVNTLKAMKERPDFEDLMTEAKAEQAYYYSRMGAFDMSVKLFQEIVTKEPLNLLWKYGLGLMYRRMTNFNVCYSVTKEYNVSEL
;
A
#
# COMPACT_ATOMS: atom_id res chain seq x y z
N MET A 1 -15.30 -17.05 12.86
CA MET A 1 -15.58 -17.10 11.40
C MET A 1 -16.59 -16.05 10.94
N ALA A 2 -17.83 -15.99 11.46
CA ALA A 2 -18.80 -14.95 11.03
C ALA A 2 -18.37 -13.51 11.37
N ALA A 3 -17.83 -13.29 12.59
CA ALA A 3 -17.30 -11.98 13.01
C ALA A 3 -16.12 -11.52 12.14
N GLN A 4 -15.16 -12.42 11.89
CA GLN A 4 -14.02 -12.17 10.99
C GLN A 4 -14.45 -11.72 9.59
N ILE A 5 -15.44 -12.39 8.97
CA ILE A 5 -15.94 -11.99 7.64
C ILE A 5 -16.57 -10.60 7.69
N ILE A 6 -17.37 -10.31 8.72
CA ILE A 6 -18.02 -9.00 8.87
C ILE A 6 -16.98 -7.89 9.06
N GLY A 7 -15.98 -8.12 9.91
CA GLY A 7 -14.89 -7.17 10.16
C GLY A 7 -14.06 -6.91 8.91
N LEU A 8 -13.67 -7.95 8.18
CA LEU A 8 -12.89 -7.80 6.94
C LEU A 8 -13.67 -7.06 5.85
N ASN A 9 -14.99 -7.27 5.74
CA ASN A 9 -15.82 -6.50 4.80
C ASN A 9 -15.86 -5.01 5.13
N GLN A 10 -15.82 -4.66 6.42
CA GLN A 10 -15.76 -3.25 6.84
C GLN A 10 -14.41 -2.60 6.47
N MET A 11 -13.36 -3.41 6.34
CA MET A 11 -12.04 -2.94 5.95
C MET A 11 -11.92 -2.56 4.47
N GLU A 12 -12.91 -2.84 3.63
CA GLU A 12 -12.93 -2.34 2.25
C GLU A 12 -12.95 -0.81 2.17
N ALA A 13 -13.46 -0.14 3.22
CA ALA A 13 -13.55 1.32 3.27
C ALA A 13 -12.23 2.01 3.67
N PHE A 14 -11.23 1.27 4.13
CA PHE A 14 -9.96 1.82 4.62
C PHE A 14 -8.79 1.30 3.76
N PRO A 15 -8.12 2.16 2.98
CA PRO A 15 -7.02 1.74 2.12
C PRO A 15 -5.89 1.09 2.91
N CYS A 16 -5.46 -0.11 2.51
CA CYS A 16 -4.33 -0.80 3.12
C CYS A 16 -3.66 -1.77 2.13
N ALA A 17 -2.62 -2.48 2.59
CA ALA A 17 -1.90 -3.43 1.74
C ALA A 17 -2.65 -4.77 1.59
N PHE A 18 -3.52 -5.13 2.53
CA PHE A 18 -4.23 -6.41 2.53
C PHE A 18 -5.51 -6.42 1.68
N ASN A 19 -6.04 -5.25 1.31
CA ASN A 19 -7.23 -5.13 0.46
C ASN A 19 -6.92 -4.64 -0.97
N LEU A 20 -5.69 -4.88 -1.44
CA LEU A 20 -5.28 -4.59 -2.81
C LEU A 20 -6.06 -5.46 -3.81
N LYS A 21 -6.62 -4.81 -4.84
CA LYS A 21 -7.50 -5.44 -5.84
C LYS A 21 -6.73 -5.77 -7.13
N CYS A 22 -5.56 -6.38 -7.00
CA CYS A 22 -4.75 -6.82 -8.14
C CYS A 22 -4.37 -8.29 -8.00
N ALA A 23 -3.86 -8.89 -9.10
CA ALA A 23 -3.38 -10.26 -9.06
C ALA A 23 -2.26 -10.41 -8.01
N PRO A 24 -2.26 -11.51 -7.24
CA PRO A 24 -1.23 -11.72 -6.24
C PRO A 24 0.14 -11.88 -6.91
N PRO A 25 1.21 -11.26 -6.37
CA PRO A 25 2.56 -11.41 -6.90
C PRO A 25 3.08 -12.83 -6.72
N THR A 26 3.99 -13.24 -7.62
CA THR A 26 4.70 -14.52 -7.47
C THR A 26 5.63 -14.48 -6.25
N ARG A 27 5.99 -15.66 -5.70
CA ARG A 27 6.94 -15.74 -4.58
C ARG A 27 8.29 -15.07 -4.90
N HIS A 28 8.79 -15.24 -6.13
CA HIS A 28 10.01 -14.57 -6.58
C HIS A 28 9.85 -13.03 -6.58
N HIS A 29 8.72 -12.53 -7.06
CA HIS A 29 8.43 -11.10 -7.00
C HIS A 29 8.35 -10.59 -5.55
N LEU A 30 7.71 -11.34 -4.65
CA LEU A 30 7.67 -11.01 -3.22
C LEU A 30 9.06 -10.95 -2.58
N GLN A 31 9.95 -11.89 -2.88
CA GLN A 31 11.32 -11.88 -2.39
C GLN A 31 12.12 -10.67 -2.90
N HIS A 32 11.95 -10.32 -4.17
CA HIS A 32 12.56 -9.11 -4.73
C HIS A 32 11.99 -7.83 -4.10
N MET A 33 10.67 -7.77 -3.86
CA MET A 33 10.04 -6.66 -3.15
C MET A 33 10.56 -6.55 -1.72
N LYS A 34 10.64 -7.66 -0.97
CA LYS A 34 11.22 -7.72 0.38
C LYS A 34 12.61 -7.12 0.37
N HIS A 35 13.49 -7.60 -0.51
CA HIS A 35 14.85 -7.06 -0.63
C HIS A 35 14.87 -5.56 -0.88
N ASN A 36 14.12 -5.06 -1.85
CA ASN A 36 14.10 -3.64 -2.20
C ASN A 36 13.51 -2.78 -1.08
N LEU A 37 12.43 -3.22 -0.43
CA LEU A 37 11.80 -2.47 0.66
C LEU A 37 12.66 -2.43 1.92
N SER A 38 13.42 -3.49 2.20
CA SER A 38 14.33 -3.56 3.35
C SER A 38 15.66 -2.82 3.11
N THR A 39 16.06 -2.61 1.86
CA THR A 39 17.34 -1.96 1.50
C THR A 39 17.20 -0.52 1.02
N ASP A 40 16.03 -0.14 0.52
CA ASP A 40 15.68 1.25 0.22
C ASP A 40 15.87 2.08 1.50
N LYS A 41 16.80 3.04 1.46
CA LYS A 41 16.98 4.05 2.50
C LYS A 41 16.46 5.37 1.93
N PRO A 42 15.20 5.74 2.19
CA PRO A 42 14.66 7.00 1.72
C PRO A 42 15.55 8.16 2.18
N THR A 43 15.79 9.12 1.30
CA THR A 43 16.60 10.31 1.61
C THR A 43 15.81 11.58 1.35
N GLY A 44 16.20 12.67 2.00
CA GLY A 44 15.59 13.99 1.81
C GLY A 44 14.42 14.28 2.74
N LYS A 45 13.70 15.38 2.47
CA LYS A 45 12.72 15.97 3.41
C LYS A 45 11.54 15.05 3.74
N TYR A 46 11.17 14.14 2.84
CA TYR A 46 9.99 13.27 2.96
C TYR A 46 10.33 11.82 3.33
N TYR A 47 11.57 11.56 3.79
CA TYR A 47 12.06 10.20 4.02
C TYR A 47 11.17 9.40 4.99
N LYS A 48 10.64 10.02 6.05
CA LYS A 48 9.77 9.35 7.03
C LYS A 48 8.49 8.81 6.42
N ILE A 49 7.85 9.59 5.53
CA ILE A 49 6.61 9.18 4.88
C ILE A 49 6.88 7.98 3.97
N GLU A 50 7.97 8.02 3.22
CA GLU A 50 8.35 6.91 2.35
C GLU A 50 8.78 5.67 3.16
N GLU A 51 9.45 5.86 4.29
CA GLU A 51 9.80 4.79 5.23
C GLU A 51 8.53 4.11 5.81
N THR A 52 7.55 4.90 6.26
CA THR A 52 6.24 4.40 6.69
C THR A 52 5.57 3.57 5.60
N ARG A 53 5.51 4.10 4.36
CA ARG A 53 4.92 3.41 3.21
C ARG A 53 5.64 2.11 2.88
N ASN A 54 6.97 2.11 2.94
CA ASN A 54 7.79 0.92 2.72
C ASN A 54 7.53 -0.14 3.78
N LYS A 55 7.51 0.24 5.06
CA LYS A 55 7.26 -0.68 6.17
C LYS A 55 5.85 -1.26 6.12
N ASN A 56 4.81 -0.46 5.83
CA ASN A 56 3.46 -0.97 5.69
C ASN A 56 3.30 -1.96 4.53
N LEU A 57 3.97 -1.72 3.39
CA LEU A 57 3.99 -2.69 2.30
C LEU A 57 4.80 -3.94 2.68
N LEU A 58 5.93 -3.75 3.37
CA LEU A 58 6.78 -4.85 3.83
C LEU A 58 6.03 -5.75 4.81
N THR A 59 5.22 -5.20 5.73
CA THR A 59 4.30 -5.98 6.58
C THR A 59 3.48 -6.98 5.77
N TRP A 60 2.86 -6.54 4.67
CA TRP A 60 2.06 -7.42 3.82
C TRP A 60 2.93 -8.43 3.05
N VAL A 61 4.08 -8.00 2.54
CA VAL A 61 5.03 -8.89 1.84
C VAL A 61 5.50 -10.01 2.77
N GLU A 62 5.93 -9.68 3.99
CA GLU A 62 6.34 -10.67 5.00
C GLU A 62 5.19 -11.60 5.35
N HIS A 63 3.99 -11.05 5.56
CA HIS A 63 2.81 -11.88 5.84
C HIS A 63 2.47 -12.85 4.69
N LEU A 64 2.71 -12.49 3.43
CA LEU A 64 2.49 -13.40 2.31
C LEU A 64 3.58 -14.48 2.18
N ILE A 65 4.82 -14.17 2.56
CA ILE A 65 5.94 -15.12 2.51
C ILE A 65 5.85 -16.12 3.67
N GLU A 66 5.66 -15.61 4.88
CA GLU A 66 5.77 -16.32 6.16
C GLU A 66 4.66 -15.86 7.12
N PRO A 67 3.40 -16.28 6.88
CA PRO A 67 2.25 -15.69 7.57
C PRO A 67 2.13 -15.97 9.07
N LEU A 68 2.87 -16.95 9.58
CA LEU A 68 2.88 -17.31 11.00
C LEU A 68 4.09 -16.73 11.73
N GLU A 69 4.97 -16.01 11.03
CA GLU A 69 6.12 -15.36 11.65
C GLU A 69 5.76 -14.00 12.26
N SER A 70 6.41 -13.67 13.37
CA SER A 70 6.17 -12.44 14.11
C SER A 70 6.64 -11.19 13.37
N LEU A 71 7.50 -11.32 12.35
CA LEU A 71 8.13 -10.18 11.69
C LEU A 71 7.12 -9.22 11.04
N ALA A 72 6.08 -9.73 10.37
CA ALA A 72 5.04 -8.89 9.78
C ALA A 72 4.35 -8.03 10.84
N LYS A 73 4.07 -8.63 12.01
CA LYS A 73 3.47 -7.97 13.17
C LYS A 73 4.43 -6.94 13.77
N GLU A 74 5.70 -7.30 14.00
CA GLU A 74 6.73 -6.41 14.55
C GLU A 74 6.88 -5.14 13.69
N ILE A 75 7.00 -5.30 12.37
CA ILE A 75 7.10 -4.17 11.44
C ILE A 75 5.84 -3.29 11.52
N ASN A 76 4.66 -3.89 11.62
CA ASN A 76 3.42 -3.13 11.72
C ASN A 76 3.31 -2.35 13.04
N GLU A 77 3.72 -2.96 14.15
CA GLU A 77 3.78 -2.33 15.48
C GLU A 77 4.78 -1.16 15.51
N GLU A 78 5.93 -1.29 14.83
CA GLU A 78 6.87 -0.18 14.66
C GLU A 78 6.25 1.03 13.96
N VAL A 79 5.47 0.80 12.88
CA VAL A 79 4.82 1.89 12.16
C VAL A 79 3.72 2.52 13.00
N LEU A 80 2.91 1.71 13.68
CA LEU A 80 1.87 2.19 14.59
C LEU A 80 2.46 3.08 15.69
N ALA A 81 3.55 2.65 16.33
CA ALA A 81 4.26 3.43 17.33
C ALA A 81 4.84 4.74 16.76
N ALA A 82 5.47 4.68 15.58
CA ALA A 82 6.09 5.84 14.94
C ALA A 82 5.08 6.88 14.41
N THR A 83 3.82 6.47 14.20
CA THR A 83 2.74 7.30 13.68
C THR A 83 1.68 7.64 14.73
N GLU A 84 1.98 7.36 16.00
CA GLU A 84 1.09 7.60 17.15
C GLU A 84 -0.31 6.97 16.96
N ASN A 85 -0.37 5.82 16.27
CA ASN A 85 -1.59 5.11 15.92
C ASN A 85 -2.58 5.92 15.04
N TYR A 86 -2.08 6.80 14.16
CA TYR A 86 -2.91 7.56 13.23
C TYR A 86 -2.75 7.18 11.75
N ASN A 87 -1.82 6.28 11.41
CA ASN A 87 -1.69 5.80 10.04
C ASN A 87 -2.79 4.76 9.73
N ILE A 88 -3.80 5.20 8.94
CA ILE A 88 -4.93 4.36 8.52
C ILE A 88 -4.46 3.03 7.89
N PRO A 89 -3.50 3.01 6.94
CA PRO A 89 -3.00 1.76 6.38
C PRO A 89 -2.42 0.80 7.41
N SER A 90 -1.63 1.27 8.38
CA SER A 90 -1.04 0.43 9.44
C SER A 90 -2.10 -0.17 10.34
N MET A 91 -3.08 0.63 10.77
CA MET A 91 -4.18 0.14 11.62
C MET A 91 -5.01 -0.89 10.87
N ALA A 92 -5.32 -0.64 9.60
CA ALA A 92 -6.06 -1.57 8.77
C ALA A 92 -5.26 -2.87 8.55
N ASN A 93 -3.97 -2.80 8.24
CA ASN A 93 -3.09 -3.97 8.16
C ASN A 93 -3.13 -4.78 9.47
N ARG A 94 -3.14 -4.11 10.64
CA ARG A 94 -3.20 -4.78 11.95
C ARG A 94 -4.48 -5.60 12.12
N VAL A 95 -5.63 -5.09 11.69
CA VAL A 95 -6.92 -5.81 11.71
C VAL A 95 -6.79 -7.15 10.95
N PHE A 96 -6.24 -7.13 9.74
CA PHE A 96 -6.05 -8.35 8.95
C PHE A 96 -5.13 -9.35 9.65
N ILE A 97 -4.01 -8.88 10.22
CA ILE A 97 -3.06 -9.72 10.96
C ILE A 97 -3.74 -10.37 12.17
N LEU A 98 -4.46 -9.58 12.98
CA LEU A 98 -5.12 -10.05 14.20
C LEU A 98 -6.20 -11.10 13.92
N TYR A 99 -7.05 -10.90 12.91
CA TYR A 99 -8.01 -11.94 12.52
C TYR A 99 -7.33 -13.22 12.04
N ARG A 100 -6.19 -13.11 11.36
CA ARG A 100 -5.36 -14.27 10.94
C ARG A 100 -4.77 -15.03 12.12
N GLU A 101 -4.40 -14.32 13.18
CA GLU A 101 -3.93 -14.87 14.45
C GLU A 101 -5.07 -15.46 15.31
N GLY A 102 -6.33 -15.25 14.91
CA GLY A 102 -7.51 -15.65 15.69
C GLY A 102 -7.81 -14.72 16.87
N ASN A 103 -7.18 -13.54 16.92
CA ASN A 103 -7.38 -12.55 17.96
C ASN A 103 -8.49 -11.57 17.55
N ASP A 104 -9.72 -12.08 17.57
CA ASP A 104 -10.89 -11.35 17.11
C ASP A 104 -11.22 -10.12 17.99
N ILE A 105 -10.92 -10.18 19.30
CA ILE A 105 -11.22 -9.08 20.24
C ILE A 105 -10.37 -7.84 19.90
N ASP A 106 -9.05 -8.01 19.83
CA ASP A 106 -8.16 -6.90 19.50
C ASP A 106 -8.42 -6.39 18.07
N ALA A 107 -8.78 -7.27 17.13
CA ALA A 107 -9.13 -6.86 15.77
C ALA A 107 -10.34 -5.91 15.76
N GLU A 108 -11.39 -6.23 16.52
CA GLU A 108 -12.58 -5.39 16.63
C GLU A 108 -12.27 -4.03 17.30
N GLU A 109 -11.32 -3.95 18.23
CA GLU A 109 -10.89 -2.68 18.81
C GLU A 109 -10.27 -1.75 17.75
N TYR A 110 -9.40 -2.28 16.88
CA TYR A 110 -8.84 -1.51 15.76
C TYR A 110 -9.91 -1.11 14.74
N VAL A 111 -10.85 -2.00 14.41
CA VAL A 111 -11.99 -1.70 13.54
C VAL A 111 -12.82 -0.54 14.10
N ASN A 112 -13.15 -0.59 15.40
CA ASN A 112 -13.93 0.46 16.05
C ASN A 112 -13.16 1.79 16.12
N THR A 113 -11.85 1.73 16.34
CA THR A 113 -10.99 2.92 16.31
C THR A 113 -10.99 3.56 14.92
N LEU A 114 -10.81 2.78 13.85
CA LEU A 114 -10.88 3.25 12.47
C LEU A 114 -12.24 3.86 12.11
N LYS A 115 -13.34 3.31 12.63
CA LYS A 115 -14.67 3.91 12.47
C LYS A 115 -14.78 5.25 13.19
N ALA A 116 -14.30 5.33 14.44
CA ALA A 116 -14.32 6.56 15.23
C ALA A 116 -13.47 7.67 14.61
N MET A 117 -12.40 7.32 13.87
CA MET A 117 -11.57 8.31 13.16
C MET A 117 -12.36 9.14 12.14
N LYS A 118 -13.50 8.65 11.63
CA LYS A 118 -14.34 9.38 10.68
C LYS A 118 -14.88 10.70 11.23
N GLU A 119 -14.99 10.81 12.54
CA GLU A 119 -15.47 12.02 13.22
C GLU A 119 -14.37 13.07 13.42
N ARG A 120 -13.12 12.78 13.04
CA ARG A 120 -12.01 13.71 13.21
C ARG A 120 -12.05 14.81 12.14
N PRO A 121 -11.69 16.06 12.50
CA PRO A 121 -11.60 17.15 11.53
C PRO A 121 -10.59 16.93 10.39
N ASP A 122 -9.53 16.17 10.65
CA ASP A 122 -8.45 15.85 9.71
C ASP A 122 -8.64 14.51 8.97
N PHE A 123 -9.78 13.84 9.16
CA PHE A 123 -10.01 12.51 8.62
C PHE A 123 -9.87 12.45 7.08
N GLU A 124 -10.38 13.47 6.39
CA GLU A 124 -10.33 13.54 4.94
C GLU A 124 -8.90 13.64 4.39
N ASP A 125 -8.01 14.32 5.11
CA ASP A 125 -6.59 14.43 4.75
C ASP A 125 -5.88 13.09 5.01
N LEU A 126 -6.15 12.46 6.16
CA LEU A 126 -5.64 11.12 6.48
C LEU A 126 -6.09 10.08 5.45
N MET A 127 -7.33 10.17 4.99
CA MET A 127 -7.87 9.29 3.96
C MET A 127 -7.24 9.55 2.58
N THR A 128 -6.99 10.82 2.22
CA THR A 128 -6.23 11.16 1.01
C THR A 128 -4.83 10.53 1.07
N GLU A 129 -4.12 10.67 2.18
CA GLU A 129 -2.78 10.08 2.38
C GLU A 129 -2.82 8.55 2.30
N ALA A 130 -3.81 7.91 2.94
CA ALA A 130 -4.00 6.47 2.87
C ALA A 130 -4.23 5.97 1.44
N LYS A 131 -5.03 6.71 0.64
CA LYS A 131 -5.22 6.40 -0.78
C LYS A 131 -3.94 6.60 -1.59
N ALA A 132 -3.16 7.65 -1.31
CA ALA A 132 -1.87 7.90 -1.97
C ALA A 132 -0.87 6.77 -1.67
N GLU A 133 -0.87 6.29 -0.43
CA GLU A 133 -0.08 5.14 0.01
C GLU A 133 -0.54 3.83 -0.66
N GLN A 134 -1.85 3.59 -0.81
CA GLN A 134 -2.35 2.44 -1.57
C GLN A 134 -1.98 2.54 -3.07
N ALA A 135 -2.01 3.74 -3.65
CA ALA A 135 -1.53 3.99 -5.01
C ALA A 135 -0.03 3.66 -5.13
N TYR A 136 0.75 4.02 -4.12
CA TYR A 136 2.16 3.64 -4.04
C TYR A 136 2.33 2.12 -4.05
N TYR A 137 1.55 1.36 -3.29
CA TYR A 137 1.60 -0.10 -3.30
C TYR A 137 1.31 -0.70 -4.68
N TYR A 138 0.24 -0.24 -5.34
CA TYR A 138 -0.07 -0.67 -6.71
C TYR A 138 1.11 -0.42 -7.66
N SER A 139 1.79 0.72 -7.51
CA SER A 139 2.97 1.04 -8.31
C SER A 139 4.14 0.08 -8.06
N ARG A 140 4.34 -0.40 -6.83
CA ARG A 140 5.41 -1.35 -6.48
C ARG A 140 5.09 -2.76 -6.98
N MET A 141 3.81 -3.09 -7.14
CA MET A 141 3.35 -4.36 -7.70
C MET A 141 3.27 -4.35 -9.24
N GLY A 142 3.49 -3.21 -9.90
CA GLY A 142 3.34 -3.05 -11.35
C GLY A 142 1.91 -2.84 -11.84
N ALA A 143 0.93 -2.70 -10.94
CA ALA A 143 -0.46 -2.37 -11.25
C ALA A 143 -0.63 -0.86 -11.49
N PHE A 144 0.04 -0.33 -12.52
CA PHE A 144 0.12 1.11 -12.75
C PHE A 144 -1.22 1.76 -13.08
N ASP A 145 -2.12 1.04 -13.75
CA ASP A 145 -3.48 1.48 -14.05
C ASP A 145 -4.29 1.80 -12.78
N MET A 146 -4.21 0.92 -11.79
CA MET A 146 -4.86 1.10 -10.48
C MET A 146 -4.24 2.26 -9.71
N SER A 147 -2.91 2.39 -9.76
CA SER A 147 -2.20 3.52 -9.15
C SER A 147 -2.58 4.86 -9.79
N VAL A 148 -2.65 4.92 -11.13
CA VAL A 148 -3.08 6.12 -11.87
C VAL A 148 -4.50 6.52 -11.47
N LYS A 149 -5.44 5.58 -11.40
CA LYS A 149 -6.82 5.85 -10.97
C LYS A 149 -6.88 6.53 -9.61
N LEU A 150 -6.18 5.99 -8.61
CA LEU A 150 -6.17 6.58 -7.27
C LEU A 150 -5.55 7.97 -7.26
N PHE A 151 -4.42 8.18 -7.95
CA PHE A 151 -3.82 9.51 -8.04
C PHE A 151 -4.70 10.52 -8.82
N GLN A 152 -5.46 10.08 -9.83
CA GLN A 152 -6.42 10.92 -10.53
C GLN A 152 -7.54 11.38 -9.57
N GLU A 153 -8.09 10.48 -8.75
CA GLU A 153 -9.08 10.84 -7.72
C GLU A 153 -8.52 11.91 -6.77
N ILE A 154 -7.30 11.69 -6.26
CA ILE A 154 -6.64 12.58 -5.32
C ILE A 154 -6.38 13.96 -5.95
N VAL A 155 -5.82 14.01 -7.16
CA VAL A 155 -5.55 15.28 -7.86
C VAL A 155 -6.84 16.03 -8.21
N THR A 156 -7.94 15.31 -8.47
CA THR A 156 -9.24 15.95 -8.71
C THR A 156 -9.77 16.64 -7.45
N LYS A 157 -9.59 16.03 -6.28
CA LYS A 157 -9.97 16.61 -4.98
C LYS A 157 -9.04 17.76 -4.56
N GLU A 158 -7.74 17.63 -4.82
CA GLU A 158 -6.71 18.59 -4.41
C GLU A 158 -5.90 19.08 -5.62
N PRO A 159 -6.51 19.86 -6.52
CA PRO A 159 -5.92 20.21 -7.82
C PRO A 159 -4.72 21.16 -7.71
N LEU A 160 -4.46 21.76 -6.55
CA LEU A 160 -3.31 22.65 -6.33
C LEU A 160 -2.13 21.93 -5.68
N ASN A 161 -2.31 20.70 -5.19
CA ASN A 161 -1.25 19.96 -4.51
C ASN A 161 -0.24 19.39 -5.53
N LEU A 162 0.95 19.99 -5.57
CA LEU A 162 2.02 19.60 -6.49
C LEU A 162 2.56 18.20 -6.21
N LEU A 163 2.49 17.72 -4.96
CA LEU A 163 2.95 16.38 -4.60
C LEU A 163 2.10 15.30 -5.29
N TRP A 164 0.78 15.48 -5.31
CA TRP A 164 -0.15 14.55 -5.95
C TRP A 164 -0.03 14.58 -7.47
N LYS A 165 0.15 15.77 -8.06
CA LYS A 165 0.45 15.89 -9.49
C LYS A 165 1.76 15.18 -9.85
N TYR A 166 2.79 15.33 -9.02
CA TYR A 166 4.05 14.63 -9.20
C TYR A 166 3.87 13.11 -9.11
N GLY A 167 3.12 12.60 -8.13
CA GLY A 167 2.77 11.19 -8.01
C GLY A 167 2.08 10.66 -9.27
N LEU A 168 1.07 11.37 -9.77
CA LEU A 168 0.37 11.03 -11.00
C LEU A 168 1.30 11.02 -12.22
N GLY A 169 2.15 12.05 -12.38
CA GLY A 169 3.12 12.14 -13.46
C GLY A 169 4.14 11.00 -13.44
N LEU A 170 4.61 10.60 -12.25
CA LEU A 170 5.49 9.47 -12.07
C LEU A 170 4.82 8.16 -12.52
N MET A 171 3.53 7.99 -12.25
CA MET A 171 2.79 6.80 -12.69
C MET A 171 2.62 6.76 -14.20
N TYR A 172 2.27 7.87 -14.85
CA TYR A 172 2.23 7.92 -16.31
C TYR A 172 3.59 7.56 -16.93
N ARG A 173 4.70 8.09 -16.38
CA ARG A 173 6.04 7.74 -16.84
C ARG A 173 6.32 6.24 -16.72
N ARG A 174 5.98 5.62 -15.59
CA ARG A 174 6.18 4.18 -15.37
C ARG A 174 5.33 3.34 -16.32
N MET A 175 4.08 3.72 -16.57
CA MET A 175 3.18 3.03 -17.49
C MET A 175 3.72 3.05 -18.93
N THR A 176 4.21 4.20 -19.40
CA THR A 176 4.83 4.31 -20.73
C THR A 176 6.06 3.41 -20.84
N ASN A 177 6.96 3.44 -19.86
CA ASN A 177 8.19 2.63 -19.91
C ASN A 177 7.94 1.13 -19.73
N PHE A 178 6.94 0.75 -18.93
CA PHE A 178 6.53 -0.64 -18.77
C PHE A 178 6.03 -1.20 -20.10
N ASN A 179 5.15 -0.47 -20.80
CA ASN A 179 4.65 -0.89 -22.10
C ASN A 179 5.78 -1.05 -23.14
N VAL A 180 6.81 -0.20 -23.08
CA VAL A 180 7.99 -0.31 -23.97
C VAL A 180 8.78 -1.60 -23.67
N CYS A 181 9.07 -1.92 -22.41
CA CYS A 181 9.83 -3.14 -22.08
C CYS A 181 9.12 -4.44 -22.45
N TYR A 182 7.78 -4.46 -22.45
CA TYR A 182 6.99 -5.64 -22.84
C TYR A 182 6.60 -5.66 -24.33
N SER A 183 6.75 -4.55 -25.07
CA SER A 183 6.50 -4.49 -26.52
C SER A 183 7.72 -4.81 -27.39
N VAL A 184 8.94 -4.80 -26.83
CA VAL A 184 10.21 -5.01 -27.56
C VAL A 184 10.56 -6.51 -27.75
N THR A 185 9.58 -7.41 -27.64
CA THR A 185 9.73 -8.83 -28.03
C THR A 185 9.50 -9.10 -29.51
N LYS A 186 9.28 -8.06 -30.33
CA LYS A 186 9.50 -8.18 -31.78
C LYS A 186 10.95 -7.85 -32.07
N GLU A 187 11.76 -8.89 -32.31
CA GLU A 187 13.03 -8.77 -32.99
C GLU A 187 12.81 -7.97 -34.29
N TYR A 188 13.28 -6.73 -34.33
CA TYR A 188 13.43 -6.04 -35.61
C TYR A 188 14.66 -6.64 -36.28
N ASN A 189 14.42 -7.39 -37.35
CA ASN A 189 15.47 -7.94 -38.18
C ASN A 189 16.14 -6.75 -38.89
N VAL A 190 17.35 -6.39 -38.44
CA VAL A 190 18.12 -5.24 -38.95
C VAL A 190 18.60 -5.45 -40.41
N SER A 191 18.21 -6.56 -41.03
CA SER A 191 18.41 -6.88 -42.45
C SER A 191 17.35 -6.28 -43.38
N GLU A 192 16.31 -5.62 -42.86
CA GLU A 192 15.29 -4.91 -43.65
C GLU A 192 15.43 -3.37 -43.61
N LEU A 193 16.57 -2.85 -43.14
CA LEU A 193 16.98 -1.44 -43.29
C LEU A 193 18.07 -1.33 -44.35
#